data_AF-A0A3D3ZH90-F1
#
_entry.id   AF-A0A3D3ZH90-F1
#
_cell.length_a   1.000
_cell.length_b   1.000
_cell.length_c   1.000
_cell.angle_alpha   90.00
_cell.angle_beta   90.00
_cell.angle_gamma   90.00
#
_symmetry.space_group_name_H-M   'P 1'
#
loop_
_entity.id
_entity.type
_entity.pdbx_description
1 polymer ?
#
loop_
_entity_poly.entity_id
_entity_poly.type
_entity_poly.pdbx_seq_one_letter_code
_entity_poly.pdbx_strand_id
1 'polypeptide(L)'
;DNLEQTIVCYREAMRVWTLEAFPYQYAKAQNNLGEAYQHRLAGERHDNLEQAILCYREAMRVWTLEALPQDYAMVQRNLGAT
;
A
#
# COMPACT_ATOMS: atom_id res chain seq x y z
N ASP A 1 -6.96 5.47 -17.46
CA ASP A 1 -6.16 4.87 -16.38
C ASP A 1 -5.96 5.80 -15.19
N ASN A 2 -6.92 5.82 -14.28
CA ASN A 2 -6.76 6.52 -13.00
C ASN A 2 -5.80 5.75 -12.06
N LEU A 3 -5.80 4.41 -12.15
CA LEU A 3 -4.96 3.55 -11.31
C LEU A 3 -3.48 3.59 -11.70
N GLU A 4 -3.12 3.57 -12.99
CA GLU A 4 -1.71 3.68 -13.40
C GLU A 4 -1.10 5.02 -12.99
N GLN A 5 -1.86 6.11 -13.12
CA GLN A 5 -1.44 7.42 -12.63
C GLN A 5 -1.27 7.43 -11.11
N THR A 6 -2.20 6.79 -10.38
CA THR A 6 -2.12 6.64 -8.92
C THR A 6 -0.85 5.89 -8.51
N ILE A 7 -0.52 4.80 -9.20
CA ILE A 7 0.69 4.01 -8.97
C ILE A 7 1.94 4.86 -9.20
N VAL A 8 2.00 5.62 -10.29
CA VAL A 8 3.13 6.51 -10.58
C VAL A 8 3.26 7.60 -9.52
N CYS A 9 2.17 8.28 -9.17
CA CYS A 9 2.18 9.35 -8.18
C CYS A 9 2.68 8.89 -6.81
N TYR A 10 2.21 7.73 -6.32
CA TYR A 10 2.68 7.21 -5.04
C TYR A 10 4.12 6.70 -5.09
N ARG A 11 4.55 6.08 -6.20
CA ARG A 11 5.97 5.69 -6.39
C ARG A 11 6.90 6.91 -6.37
N GLU A 12 6.51 8.01 -6.98
CA GLU A 12 7.28 9.26 -6.94
C GLU A 12 7.27 9.88 -5.53
N ALA A 13 6.11 9.92 -4.86
CA ALA A 13 6.02 10.44 -3.50
C ALA A 13 6.87 9.64 -2.50
N MET A 14 6.97 8.31 -2.68
CA MET A 14 7.82 7.43 -1.86
C MET A 14 9.32 7.66 -2.02
N ARG A 15 9.77 8.45 -3.01
CA ARG A 15 11.17 8.92 -3.07
C ARG A 15 11.49 9.90 -1.94
N VAL A 16 10.48 10.58 -1.41
CA VAL A 16 10.59 11.54 -0.32
C VAL A 16 10.02 10.96 0.97
N TRP A 17 8.85 10.33 0.90
CA TRP A 17 8.22 9.66 2.03
C TRP A 17 8.84 8.30 2.27
N THR A 18 10.04 8.27 2.82
CA THR A 18 10.69 7.02 3.23
C THR A 18 10.20 6.57 4.61
N LEU A 19 10.43 5.30 4.94
CA LEU A 19 10.10 4.74 6.25
C LEU A 19 10.77 5.50 7.40
N GLU A 20 12.00 5.97 7.19
CA GLU A 20 12.81 6.64 8.20
C GLU A 20 12.42 8.10 8.39
N ALA A 21 12.15 8.82 7.29
CA ALA A 21 11.88 10.26 7.33
C ALA A 21 10.41 10.57 7.60
N PHE A 22 9.49 9.78 7.03
CA PHE A 22 8.05 10.02 7.10
C PHE A 22 7.28 8.70 7.23
N PRO A 23 7.44 7.97 8.35
CA PRO A 23 6.90 6.62 8.51
C PRO A 23 5.38 6.55 8.27
N TYR A 24 4.61 7.52 8.76
CA TYR A 24 3.17 7.52 8.58
C TYR A 24 2.75 7.74 7.12
N GLN A 25 3.38 8.70 6.42
CA GLN A 25 3.12 8.97 5.02
C GLN A 25 3.58 7.80 4.14
N TYR A 26 4.72 7.18 4.47
CA TYR A 26 5.20 5.96 3.82
C TYR A 26 4.16 4.84 3.91
N ALA A 27 3.66 4.55 5.11
CA ALA A 27 2.66 3.51 5.31
C ALA A 27 1.33 3.80 4.59
N LYS A 28 0.91 5.07 4.59
CA LYS A 28 -0.28 5.51 3.84
C LYS A 28 -0.12 5.34 2.33
N ALA A 29 1.03 5.74 1.79
CA ALA A 29 1.33 5.57 0.37
C ALA A 29 1.37 4.09 -0.01
N GLN A 30 1.98 3.24 0.84
CA GLN A 30 2.03 1.80 0.64
C GLN A 30 0.63 1.17 0.64
N ASN A 31 -0.25 1.51 1.60
CA ASN A 31 -1.63 1.02 1.59
C ASN A 31 -2.38 1.40 0.31
N ASN A 32 -2.25 2.65 -0.12
CA ASN A 32 -2.96 3.14 -1.31
C ASN A 32 -2.40 2.54 -2.61
N LEU A 33 -1.10 2.26 -2.66
CA LEU A 33 -0.49 1.47 -3.74
C LEU A 33 -1.04 0.04 -3.75
N GLY A 34 -1.19 -0.57 -2.58
CA GLY A 34 -1.76 -1.90 -2.45
C GLY A 34 -3.17 -1.98 -3.03
N GLU A 35 -4.02 -1.00 -2.68
CA GLU A 35 -5.38 -0.89 -3.23
C GLU A 35 -5.37 -0.66 -4.74
N ALA A 36 -4.46 0.19 -5.23
CA ALA A 36 -4.33 0.45 -6.65
C ALA A 36 -3.95 -0.80 -7.45
N TYR A 37 -3.02 -1.63 -6.93
CA TYR A 37 -2.67 -2.90 -7.56
C TYR A 37 -3.80 -3.93 -7.48
N GLN A 38 -4.49 -4.02 -6.34
CA GLN A 38 -5.61 -4.95 -6.16
C GLN A 38 -6.73 -4.72 -7.18
N HIS A 39 -6.97 -3.48 -7.58
CA HIS A 39 -7.99 -3.10 -8.57
C HIS A 39 -7.45 -2.90 -9.99
N ARG A 40 -6.15 -3.11 -10.22
CA ARG A 40 -5.49 -2.87 -11.50
C ARG A 40 -5.97 -3.87 -12.55
N LEU A 41 -6.50 -3.36 -13.66
CA LEU A 41 -6.96 -4.17 -14.80
C LEU A 41 -5.84 -4.55 -15.77
N ALA A 42 -4.74 -3.78 -15.79
CA ALA A 42 -3.59 -4.04 -16.64
C ALA A 42 -2.63 -5.07 -16.00
N GLY A 43 -2.01 -5.92 -16.83
CA GLY A 43 -1.09 -6.96 -16.39
C GLY A 43 -1.78 -8.22 -15.85
N GLU A 44 -0.98 -9.18 -15.41
CA GLU A 44 -1.49 -10.43 -14.85
C GLU A 44 -2.08 -10.20 -13.45
N ARG A 45 -3.27 -10.75 -13.22
CA ARG A 45 -3.97 -10.60 -11.94
C ARG A 45 -3.13 -11.11 -10.77
N HIS A 46 -2.41 -12.21 -10.97
CA HIS A 46 -1.56 -12.80 -9.94
C HIS A 46 -0.46 -11.84 -9.50
N ASP A 47 0.31 -11.32 -10.45
CA ASP A 47 1.40 -10.36 -10.19
C ASP A 47 0.88 -9.09 -9.51
N ASN A 48 -0.27 -8.59 -9.93
CA ASN A 48 -0.91 -7.43 -9.32
C ASN A 48 -1.26 -7.70 -7.84
N LEU A 49 -1.80 -8.88 -7.51
CA LEU A 49 -2.10 -9.25 -6.13
C LEU A 49 -0.84 -9.44 -5.29
N GLU A 50 0.24 -10.01 -5.86
CA GLU A 50 1.52 -10.09 -5.16
C GLU A 50 2.07 -8.70 -4.81
N GLN A 51 2.02 -7.75 -5.76
CA GLN A 51 2.40 -6.36 -5.48
C GLN A 51 1.52 -5.73 -4.40
N ALA A 52 0.21 -5.98 -4.43
CA ALA A 52 -0.71 -5.48 -3.41
C ALA A 52 -0.35 -5.99 -2.01
N ILE A 53 -0.09 -7.30 -1.89
CA ILE A 53 0.32 -7.95 -0.64
C ILE A 53 1.63 -7.36 -0.11
N LEU A 54 2.62 -7.14 -0.98
CA LEU A 54 3.89 -6.53 -0.59
C LEU A 54 3.69 -5.11 -0.04
N CYS A 55 2.89 -4.30 -0.73
CA CYS A 55 2.53 -2.95 -0.30
C CYS A 55 1.84 -2.94 1.07
N TYR A 56 0.84 -3.81 1.29
CA TYR A 56 0.18 -3.92 2.59
C TYR A 56 1.12 -4.35 3.71
N ARG A 57 2.02 -5.30 3.45
CA ARG A 57 3.05 -5.71 4.42
C ARG A 57 3.98 -4.57 4.79
N GLU A 58 4.38 -3.74 3.84
CA GLU A 58 5.21 -2.57 4.12
C GLU A 58 4.48 -1.52 4.98
N ALA A 59 3.18 -1.30 4.75
CA ALA A 59 2.37 -0.40 5.60
C ALA A 59 2.31 -0.89 7.06
N MET A 60 2.20 -2.20 7.26
CA MET A 60 2.17 -2.82 8.59
C MET A 60 3.48 -2.73 9.38
N ARG A 61 4.59 -2.32 8.75
CA ARG A 61 5.84 -2.02 9.48
C ARG A 61 5.71 -0.79 10.37
N VAL A 62 4.74 0.08 10.09
CA VAL A 62 4.47 1.32 10.84
C VAL A 62 3.13 1.23 11.55
N TRP A 63 2.10 0.80 10.83
CA TRP A 63 0.77 0.63 11.39
C TRP A 63 0.71 -0.71 12.09
N THR A 64 1.04 -0.74 13.38
CA THR A 64 0.93 -1.95 14.21
C THR A 64 -0.36 -1.93 15.03
N LEU A 65 -0.78 -3.09 15.53
CA LEU A 65 -1.96 -3.20 16.38
C LEU A 65 -1.85 -2.31 17.63
N GLU A 66 -0.65 -2.21 18.20
CA GLU A 66 -0.37 -1.50 19.44
C GLU A 66 -0.31 0.02 19.23
N ALA A 67 0.27 0.47 18.12
CA ALA A 67 0.47 1.88 17.85
C ALA A 67 -0.73 2.52 17.14
N LEU A 68 -1.32 1.81 16.17
CA LEU A 68 -2.32 2.32 15.23
C LEU A 68 -3.36 1.23 14.91
N PRO A 69 -4.18 0.82 15.89
CA PRO A 69 -5.09 -0.33 15.76
C PRO A 69 -6.11 -0.18 14.63
N GLN A 70 -6.56 1.04 14.34
CA GLN A 70 -7.53 1.31 13.28
C GLN A 70 -6.90 1.14 11.89
N ASP A 71 -5.71 1.71 11.67
CA ASP A 71 -4.98 1.58 10.42
C ASP A 71 -4.51 0.13 10.20
N TYR A 72 -4.09 -0.57 11.27
CA TYR A 72 -3.75 -1.99 11.22
C TYR A 72 -4.95 -2.85 10.79
N ALA A 73 -6.13 -2.63 11.39
CA ALA A 73 -7.34 -3.35 11.02
C ALA A 73 -7.75 -3.09 9.56
N MET A 74 -7.57 -1.85 9.08
CA MET A 74 -7.82 -1.50 7.68
C MET A 74 -6.91 -2.29 6.73
N VAL A 75 -5.61 -2.34 6.99
CA VAL A 75 -4.66 -3.08 6.13
C VAL A 75 -4.92 -4.58 6.19
N GLN A 76 -5.23 -5.14 7.36
CA GLN A 76 -5.62 -6.55 7.50
C GLN A 76 -6.86 -6.90 6.68
N ARG A 77 -7.87 -6.02 6.69
CA ARG A 77 -9.06 -6.21 5.86
C ARG A 77 -8.72 -6.22 4.38
N ASN A 78 -7.86 -5.29 3.94
CA ASN A 78 -7.47 -5.20 2.54
C ASN A 78 -6.64 -6.43 2.10
N LEU A 79 -5.76 -6.92 2.97
CA LEU A 79 -4.99 -8.15 2.76
C LEU A 79 -5.88 -9.41 2.72
N GLY A 80 -6.98 -9.44 3.45
CA GLY A 80 -7.96 -10.52 3.37
C GLY A 80 -8.81 -10.50 2.08
N ALA A 81 -8.81 -9.38 1.36
CA ALA A 81 -9.59 -9.18 0.13
C ALA A 81 -8.76 -9.32 -1.16
N THR A 82 -7.42 -9.40 -1.05
CA THR A 82 -6.51 -9.76 -2.15
C THR A 82 -6.53 -11.26 -2.40
#